data_AF-A0A820X0Q3-F1
#
_entry.id   AF-A0A820X0Q3-F1
#
_cell.length_a   1.000
_cell.length_b   1.000
_cell.length_c   1.000
_cell.angle_alpha   90.00
_cell.angle_beta   90.00
_cell.angle_gamma   90.00
#
_symmetry.space_group_name_H-M   'P 1'
#
loop_
_entity.id
_entity.type
_entity.pdbx_description
1 polymer ?
#
loop_
_entity_poly.entity_id
_entity_poly.type
_entity_poly.pdbx_seq_one_letter_code
_entity_poly.pdbx_strand_id
1 'polypeptide(L)' 'MRQNFFIALVFIFASPTLNQHVLTNIPFECKGRLDGFWRDLRYCDVFHACIAGEHKRSYGCPQFGEKFYFDEKAQM' A
#
# COMPACT_ATOMS: atom_id res chain seq x y z
N MET A 1 -18.41 7.89 -40.97
CA MET A 1 -17.18 8.44 -40.34
C MET A 1 -17.58 9.32 -39.17
N ARG A 2 -16.83 9.28 -38.06
CA ARG A 2 -17.27 9.52 -36.65
C ARG A 2 -18.04 8.32 -36.13
N GLN A 3 -17.69 7.67 -35.03
CA GLN A 3 -17.10 8.10 -33.76
C GLN A 3 -16.18 6.97 -33.29
N ASN A 4 -15.04 7.24 -32.64
CA ASN A 4 -14.37 6.35 -31.64
C ASN A 4 -12.93 6.81 -31.26
N PHE A 5 -12.62 8.11 -31.26
CA PHE A 5 -11.30 8.60 -30.85
C PHE A 5 -11.18 8.90 -29.33
N PHE A 6 -12.25 8.77 -28.55
CA PHE A 6 -12.27 9.15 -27.13
C PHE A 6 -11.88 8.03 -26.15
N ILE A 7 -11.83 6.78 -26.59
CA ILE A 7 -11.58 5.64 -25.68
C ILE A 7 -10.08 5.46 -25.41
N ALA A 8 -9.20 5.95 -26.31
CA ALA A 8 -7.76 5.73 -26.21
C ALA A 8 -7.04 6.57 -25.14
N LEU A 9 -7.65 7.66 -24.64
CA LEU A 9 -7.00 8.55 -23.66
C LEU A 9 -7.19 8.11 -22.20
N VAL A 10 -8.15 7.22 -21.90
CA VAL A 10 -8.40 6.78 -20.52
C VAL A 10 -7.30 5.82 -20.02
N PHE A 11 -6.62 5.12 -20.91
CA PHE A 11 -5.59 4.14 -20.55
C PHE A 11 -4.20 4.73 -20.27
N ILE A 12 -3.97 6.01 -20.58
CA ILE A 12 -2.63 6.64 -20.44
C ILE A 12 -2.47 7.35 -19.07
N PHE A 13 -3.57 7.58 -18.33
CA PHE A 13 -3.56 8.36 -17.07
C PHE A 13 -4.00 7.56 -15.83
N ALA A 14 -4.08 6.24 -15.89
CA ALA A 14 -4.19 5.46 -14.66
C ALA A 14 -2.78 5.38 -14.01
N SER A 15 -2.40 6.44 -13.30
CA SER A 15 -1.23 6.38 -12.42
C SER A 15 -1.38 5.15 -11.51
N PRO A 16 -0.34 4.31 -11.33
CA PRO A 16 -0.41 3.10 -10.51
C PRO A 16 -0.63 3.38 -9.00
N THR A 17 -0.89 4.63 -8.62
CA THR A 17 -0.98 5.14 -7.26
C THR A 17 -2.42 5.25 -6.71
N LEU A 18 -3.46 5.04 -7.52
CA LEU A 18 -4.86 5.24 -7.09
C LEU A 18 -5.33 4.25 -5.99
N ASN A 19 -4.54 3.23 -5.65
CA ASN A 19 -4.96 2.15 -4.76
C ASN A 19 -4.06 1.93 -3.53
N GLN A 20 -3.20 2.88 -3.17
CA GLN A 20 -2.51 2.82 -1.88
C GLN A 20 -3.36 3.55 -0.83
N HIS A 21 -4.12 2.80 -0.05
CA HIS A 21 -4.89 3.34 1.06
C HIS A 21 -3.94 3.68 2.22
N VAL A 22 -3.45 4.92 2.24
CA VAL A 22 -2.60 5.42 3.34
C VAL A 22 -3.47 5.62 4.57
N LEU A 23 -3.11 4.94 5.66
CA LEU A 23 -3.81 4.98 6.93
C LEU A 23 -3.09 5.93 7.89
N THR A 24 -3.84 6.82 8.54
CA THR A 24 -3.35 7.74 9.57
C THR A 24 -3.80 7.29 10.95
N ASN A 25 -3.10 7.73 12.00
CA ASN A 25 -3.46 7.46 13.40
C ASN A 25 -3.47 5.97 13.81
N ILE A 26 -2.74 5.11 13.11
CA ILE A 26 -2.49 3.74 13.57
C ILE A 26 -1.17 3.72 14.31
N PRO A 27 -1.16 3.59 15.66
CA PRO A 27 0.07 3.61 16.42
C PRO A 27 0.89 2.36 16.11
N PHE A 28 2.17 2.57 15.80
CA PHE A 28 3.13 1.51 15.51
C PHE A 28 4.54 1.92 15.95
N GLU A 29 5.27 0.98 16.54
CA GLU A 29 6.62 1.21 17.07
C GLU A 29 7.68 0.60 16.14
N CYS A 30 8.55 1.45 15.61
CA CYS A 30 9.67 1.04 14.74
C CYS A 30 10.98 0.78 15.50
N LYS A 31 11.00 0.91 16.83
CA LYS A 31 12.20 0.69 17.63
C LYS A 31 12.74 -0.73 17.48
N GLY A 32 14.01 -0.83 17.11
CA GLY A 32 14.70 -2.11 16.88
C GLY A 32 14.39 -2.78 15.55
N ARG A 33 13.59 -2.14 14.69
CA ARG A 33 13.29 -2.62 13.33
C ARG A 33 14.24 -1.96 12.33
N LEU A 34 14.68 -2.74 11.34
CA LEU A 34 15.39 -2.22 10.18
C LEU A 34 14.44 -1.44 9.27
N ASP A 35 15.04 -0.67 8.36
CA ASP A 35 14.31 0.04 7.32
C ASP A 35 13.55 -0.95 6.45
N GLY A 36 12.25 -0.71 6.25
CA GLY A 36 11.38 -1.63 5.53
C GLY A 36 9.92 -1.56 5.93
N PHE A 37 9.15 -2.55 5.48
CA PHE A 37 7.73 -2.69 5.77
C PHE A 37 7.51 -3.78 6.80
N TRP A 38 6.65 -3.50 7.78
CA TRP A 38 6.39 -4.40 8.90
C TRP A 38 4.89 -4.57 9.09
N ARG A 39 4.44 -5.80 9.36
CA ARG A 39 3.02 -6.08 9.56
C ARG A 39 2.46 -5.39 10.82
N ASP A 40 1.19 -4.98 10.78
CA ASP A 40 0.43 -4.73 12.01
C ASP A 40 0.08 -6.08 12.67
N LEU A 41 0.04 -6.11 14.00
CA LEU A 41 -0.31 -7.31 14.77
C LEU A 41 -1.82 -7.42 15.04
N ARG A 42 -2.57 -6.33 14.89
CA ARG A 42 -4.02 -6.22 15.07
C ARG A 42 -4.77 -6.35 13.75
N TYR A 43 -4.19 -5.84 12.66
CA TYR A 43 -4.83 -5.80 11.34
C TYR A 43 -3.96 -6.51 10.29
N CYS A 44 -4.42 -7.65 9.77
CA CYS A 44 -3.65 -8.48 8.82
C CYS A 44 -3.47 -7.83 7.44
N ASP A 45 -4.32 -6.87 7.11
CA ASP A 45 -4.31 -6.09 5.88
C ASP A 45 -3.62 -4.72 6.05
N VAL A 46 -2.90 -4.50 7.15
CA VAL A 46 -2.16 -3.27 7.41
C VAL A 46 -0.67 -3.55 7.57
N PHE A 47 0.15 -2.70 6.96
CA PHE A 47 1.60 -2.72 7.11
C PHE A 47 2.17 -1.31 7.26
N HIS A 48 3.34 -1.19 7.90
CA HIS A 48 3.94 0.06 8.33
C HIS A 48 5.34 0.23 7.74
N ALA A 49 5.63 1.41 7.20
CA ALA A 49 6.98 1.78 6.80
C ALA A 49 7.76 2.31 8.01
N CYS A 50 8.88 1.63 8.30
CA CYS A 50 9.90 2.11 9.22
C CYS A 50 11.11 2.63 8.44
N ILE A 51 11.58 3.82 8.80
CA ILE A 51 12.81 4.41 8.24
C ILE A 51 13.59 5.06 9.38
N ALA A 52 14.85 4.68 9.55
CA ALA A 52 15.74 5.12 10.63
C ALA A 52 15.12 4.91 12.04
N GLY A 53 14.39 3.81 12.22
CA GLY A 53 13.71 3.49 13.48
C GLY A 53 12.45 4.32 13.77
N GLU A 54 12.00 5.16 12.85
CA GLU A 54 10.78 5.96 12.98
C GLU A 54 9.62 5.41 12.13
N HIS A 55 8.41 5.44 12.68
CA HIS A 55 7.18 5.12 11.96
C HIS A 55 6.82 6.27 11.02
N LYS A 56 6.87 6.02 9.71
CA LYS A 56 6.59 7.06 8.70
C LYS A 56 5.13 7.05 8.26
N ARG A 57 4.63 5.90 7.84
CA ARG A 57 3.27 5.72 7.30
C ARG A 57 2.77 4.31 7.50
N SER A 58 1.44 4.18 7.51
CA SER A 58 0.73 2.90 7.48
C SER A 58 -0.02 2.77 6.15
N TYR A 59 -0.13 1.56 5.64
CA TYR A 59 -0.74 1.24 4.36
C TYR A 59 -1.71 0.09 4.52
N GLY A 60 -2.85 0.17 3.86
CA GLY A 60 -3.77 -0.95 3.69
C GLY A 60 -3.44 -1.77 2.44
N CYS A 61 -3.61 -3.09 2.51
CA CYS A 61 -3.63 -3.95 1.34
C CYS A 61 -4.82 -3.59 0.43
N PRO A 62 -4.66 -3.71 -0.91
CA PRO A 62 -5.78 -3.52 -1.83
C PRO A 62 -6.91 -4.52 -1.53
N GLN A 63 -8.13 -4.01 -1.43
CA GLN A 63 -9.32 -4.84 -1.14
C GLN A 63 -10.08 -5.25 -2.42
N PHE A 64 -9.50 -5.03 -3.61
CA PHE A 64 -10.14 -5.38 -4.87
C PHE A 64 -9.92 -6.87 -5.20
N GLY A 65 -10.96 -7.69 -4.98
CA GLY A 65 -10.94 -9.12 -5.30
C GLY A 65 -10.77 -10.00 -4.07
N GLU A 66 -9.84 -10.96 -4.13
CA GLU A 66 -9.51 -11.83 -2.99
C GLU A 66 -8.84 -11.04 -1.86
N LYS A 67 -9.00 -11.49 -0.60
CA LYS A 67 -8.35 -10.82 0.53
C LYS A 67 -6.84 -11.06 0.48
N PHE A 68 -6.08 -9.99 0.23
CA PHE A 68 -4.63 -10.00 0.30
C PHE A 68 -4.16 -9.66 1.72
N TYR A 69 -3.13 -10.35 2.19
CA TYR A 69 -2.46 -10.07 3.45
C TYR A 69 -0.99 -9.70 3.19
N PHE A 70 -0.42 -8.89 4.06
CA PHE A 70 1.01 -8.58 3.99
C PHE A 70 1.83 -9.77 4.49
N ASP A 71 2.77 -10.27 3.66
CA ASP A 71 3.73 -11.29 4.03
C ASP A 71 5.13 -10.70 4.20
N GLU A 72 5.55 -10.54 5.45
CA GLU A 72 6.86 -10.01 5.83
C GLU A 72 8.03 -10.87 5.31
N LYS A 73 7.80 -12.18 5.10
CA LYS A 73 8.87 -13.08 4.59
C LYS A 73 9.10 -12.93 3.09
N ALA A 74 8.12 -12.41 2.36
CA ALA A 74 8.22 -12.20 0.91
C ALA A 74 9.06 -10.95 0.54
N GLN A 75 9.61 -10.25 1.53
CA GLN A 75 10.40 -9.03 1.35
C GLN A 75 11.87 -9.28 0.98
N MET A 76 12.29 -10.56 0.88
CA MET A 76 13.66 -11.00 0.58
C MET A 76 13.90 -11.19 -0.93
#